data_AF-A0A399T7K2-F1
#
_entry.id   AF-A0A399T7K2-F1
#
_cell.length_a   1.000
_cell.length_b   1.000
_cell.length_c   1.000
_cell.angle_alpha   90.00
_cell.angle_beta   90.00
_cell.angle_gamma   90.00
#
_symmetry.space_group_name_H-M   'P 1'
#
loop_
_entity.id
_entity.type
_entity.pdbx_description
1 polymer ?
#
loop_
_entity_poly.entity_id
_entity_poly.type
_entity_poly.pdbx_seq_one_letter_code
_entity_poly.pdbx_strand_id
1 'polypeptide(L)'
;MTASNVLRTVVIIAAGVGGIAFWLAGEAGLGTLLLLAALAATFLMGPAILGDPAGIGRLPDGVTAADVKEHRKQHGGSISDAVRAVGQREG
;
A
#
# COMPACT_ATOMS: atom_id res chain seq x y z
N MET A 1 11.22 13.06 -3.39
CA MET A 1 10.94 12.87 -1.95
C MET A 1 10.79 14.24 -1.30
N THR A 2 9.69 14.50 -0.58
CA THR A 2 9.49 15.77 0.13
C THR A 2 10.18 15.75 1.50
N ALA A 3 10.56 16.91 2.04
CA ALA A 3 11.21 17.00 3.36
C ALA A 3 10.37 16.36 4.49
N SER A 4 9.04 16.42 4.37
CA SER A 4 8.09 15.75 5.27
C SER A 4 8.20 14.22 5.23
N ASN A 5 8.38 13.64 4.05
CA ASN A 5 8.54 12.19 3.91
C ASN A 5 9.87 11.72 4.51
N VAL A 6 10.95 12.49 4.33
CA VAL A 6 12.26 12.18 4.93
C VAL A 6 12.18 12.19 6.45
N LEU A 7 11.59 13.23 7.04
CA LEU A 7 11.44 13.33 8.49
C LEU A 7 10.63 12.15 9.07
N ARG A 8 9.53 11.79 8.42
CA ARG A 8 8.69 10.65 8.82
C ARG A 8 9.46 9.33 8.78
N THR A 9 10.22 9.07 7.71
CA THR A 9 11.07 7.89 7.59
C THR A 9 12.10 7.83 8.72
N VAL A 10 12.76 8.95 9.03
CA VAL A 10 13.75 9.02 10.12
C VAL A 10 13.11 8.68 11.47
N VAL A 11 11.92 9.21 11.77
CA VAL A 11 11.20 8.93 13.02
C VAL A 11 10.85 7.45 13.15
N ILE A 12 10.36 6.82 12.07
CA ILE A 12 10.02 5.40 12.05
C ILE A 12 11.25 4.53 12.30
N ILE A 13 12.38 4.84 11.66
CA ILE A 13 13.64 4.12 11.86
C ILE A 13 14.10 4.28 13.31
N ALA A 14 14.06 5.50 13.86
CA ALA A 14 14.44 5.75 15.24
C ALA A 14 13.57 4.96 16.24
N ALA A 15 12.25 4.88 16.00
CA ALA A 15 11.35 4.07 16.81
C ALA A 15 11.67 2.57 16.73
N GLY A 16 11.99 2.05 15.54
CA GLY A 16 12.43 0.66 15.37
C GLY A 16 13.73 0.35 16.13
N VAL A 17 14.75 1.20 15.97
CA VAL A 17 16.04 1.07 16.68
C VAL A 17 15.83 1.16 18.20
N GLY A 18 15.02 2.11 18.66
CA GLY A 18 14.65 2.24 20.07
C GLY A 18 13.95 0.98 20.58
N GLY A 19 13.00 0.43 19.83
CA GLY A 19 12.30 -0.79 20.20
C GLY A 19 13.24 -1.99 20.37
N ILE A 20 14.20 -2.17 19.47
CA ILE A 20 15.24 -3.22 19.60
C ILE A 20 16.10 -2.98 20.85
N ALA A 21 16.54 -1.75 21.08
CA ALA A 21 17.36 -1.40 22.23
C ALA A 21 16.64 -1.68 23.57
N PHE A 22 15.37 -1.28 23.68
CA PHE A 22 14.55 -1.56 24.87
C PHE A 22 14.31 -3.06 25.07
N TRP A 23 14.14 -3.81 23.98
CA TRP A 23 13.96 -5.26 24.06
C TRP A 23 15.22 -5.96 24.58
N LEU A 24 16.40 -5.56 24.09
CA LEU A 24 17.70 -6.05 24.57
C LEU A 24 18.01 -5.63 26.00
N ALA A 25 17.49 -4.49 26.46
CA ALA A 25 17.64 -4.01 27.83
C ALA A 25 16.77 -4.75 28.86
N GLY A 26 15.97 -5.74 28.42
CA GLY A 26 15.07 -6.51 29.28
C GLY A 26 13.66 -5.90 29.40
N GLU A 27 13.44 -4.71 28.84
CA GLU A 27 12.14 -4.03 28.85
C GLU A 27 11.30 -4.42 27.64
N ALA A 28 10.93 -5.71 27.61
CA ALA A 28 10.21 -6.30 26.49
C ALA A 28 8.86 -5.65 26.21
N GLY A 29 8.17 -5.11 27.23
CA GLY A 29 6.91 -4.39 27.04
C GLY A 29 7.08 -3.13 26.18
N LEU A 30 8.00 -2.24 26.58
CA LEU A 30 8.27 -1.00 25.84
C LEU A 30 8.91 -1.28 24.48
N GLY A 31 9.82 -2.26 24.40
CA GLY A 31 10.45 -2.67 23.15
C GLY A 31 9.43 -3.16 22.12
N THR A 32 8.50 -4.02 22.55
CA THR A 32 7.44 -4.55 21.67
C THR A 32 6.49 -3.44 21.20
N LEU A 33 6.10 -2.53 22.09
CA LEU A 33 5.23 -1.40 21.72
C LEU A 33 5.87 -0.50 20.66
N LEU A 34 7.16 -0.16 20.83
CA LEU A 34 7.91 0.65 19.86
C LEU A 34 8.03 -0.06 18.50
N LEU A 35 8.29 -1.36 18.50
CA LEU A 35 8.37 -2.15 17.26
C LEU A 35 7.02 -2.22 16.54
N LEU A 36 5.92 -2.44 17.28
CA LEU A 36 4.57 -2.45 16.72
C LEU A 36 4.19 -1.07 16.17
N ALA A 37 4.54 0.00 16.87
CA ALA A 37 4.29 1.36 16.41
C ALA A 37 5.07 1.67 15.11
N ALA A 38 6.35 1.30 15.05
CA ALA A 38 7.18 1.44 13.86
C ALA A 38 6.58 0.65 12.68
N LEU A 39 6.15 -0.59 12.92
CA LEU A 39 5.53 -1.44 11.90
C LEU A 39 4.21 -0.84 11.40
N ALA A 40 3.31 -0.47 12.29
CA ALA A 40 2.05 0.17 11.92
C ALA A 40 2.27 1.46 11.10
N ALA A 41 3.24 2.27 11.50
CA ALA A 41 3.59 3.49 10.78
C ALA A 41 4.15 3.19 9.38
N THR A 42 4.99 2.15 9.21
CA THR A 42 5.45 1.72 7.87
C THR A 42 4.30 1.27 6.98
N PHE A 43 3.32 0.55 7.53
CA PHE A 43 2.16 0.09 6.78
C PHE A 43 1.25 1.25 6.36
N LEU A 44 1.02 2.21 7.26
CA LEU A 44 0.19 3.39 6.99
C LEU A 44 0.84 4.37 6.01
N MET A 45 2.17 4.42 5.96
CA MET A 45 2.91 5.32 5.07
C MET A 45 3.39 4.68 3.76
N GLY A 46 3.38 3.34 3.68
CA GLY A 46 3.72 2.62 2.46
C GLY A 46 2.61 2.73 1.41
N PRO A 47 2.93 2.53 0.11
CA PRO A 47 1.90 2.39 -0.91
C PRO A 47 0.95 1.26 -0.51
N ALA A 48 -0.36 1.51 -0.58
CA ALA A 48 -1.39 0.53 -0.21
C ALA A 48 -1.22 -0.73 -1.07
N ILE A 49 -0.61 -1.77 -0.49
CA ILE A 49 -0.44 -3.08 -1.14
C ILE A 49 -1.81 -3.70 -1.47
N LEU A 50 -2.85 -3.29 -0.73
CA LEU A 50 -4.23 -3.75 -0.86
C LEU A 50 -5.07 -2.96 -1.88
N GLY A 51 -4.49 -2.00 -2.60
CA GLY A 51 -5.24 -1.08 -3.48
C GLY A 51 -6.04 -0.06 -2.69
N ASP A 52 -6.51 1.00 -3.36
CA ASP A 52 -7.33 2.05 -2.75
C ASP A 52 -8.71 1.48 -2.38
N PRO A 53 -9.09 1.38 -1.08
CA PRO A 53 -10.40 0.89 -0.67
C PRO A 53 -11.55 1.77 -1.17
N ALA A 54 -11.32 3.05 -1.45
CA ALA A 54 -12.30 3.93 -2.06
C ALA A 54 -12.53 3.63 -3.56
N GLY A 55 -11.59 2.92 -4.19
CA GLY A 55 -11.61 2.54 -5.59
C GLY A 55 -11.92 1.06 -5.87
N ILE A 56 -12.14 0.22 -4.85
CA ILE A 56 -12.39 -1.24 -5.01
C ILE A 56 -13.58 -1.56 -5.93
N GLY A 57 -14.48 -0.59 -6.19
CA GLY A 57 -15.56 -0.72 -7.16
C GLY A 57 -15.54 0.29 -8.32
N ARG A 58 -14.53 1.16 -8.40
CA ARG A 58 -14.51 2.25 -9.39
C ARG A 58 -13.56 1.89 -10.52
N LEU A 59 -14.16 1.58 -11.68
CA LEU A 59 -13.41 1.48 -12.92
C LEU A 59 -12.79 2.85 -13.24
N PRO A 60 -11.60 2.88 -13.89
CA PRO A 60 -11.01 4.13 -14.37
C PRO A 60 -12.02 4.94 -15.19
N ASP A 61 -11.96 6.26 -15.13
CA ASP A 61 -12.84 7.14 -15.90
C ASP A 61 -12.71 6.81 -17.40
N GLY A 62 -13.84 6.52 -18.06
CA GLY A 62 -13.91 6.03 -19.45
C GLY A 62 -14.16 4.52 -19.55
N VAL A 63 -13.63 3.72 -18.62
CA VAL A 63 -13.72 2.26 -18.68
C VAL A 63 -15.08 1.77 -18.18
N THR A 64 -15.88 1.18 -19.06
CA THR A 64 -17.14 0.56 -18.64
C THR A 64 -16.96 -0.93 -18.28
N ALA A 65 -17.83 -1.45 -17.42
CA ALA A 65 -17.85 -2.87 -17.07
C ALA A 65 -18.14 -3.76 -18.29
N ALA A 66 -18.81 -3.22 -19.31
CA ALA A 66 -19.08 -3.92 -20.56
C ALA A 66 -17.78 -4.17 -21.34
N ASP A 67 -16.91 -3.17 -21.44
CA ASP A 67 -15.64 -3.26 -22.18
C ASP A 67 -14.67 -4.25 -21.53
N VAL A 68 -14.62 -4.27 -20.19
CA VAL A 68 -13.83 -5.26 -19.43
C VAL A 68 -14.37 -6.67 -19.68
N LYS A 69 -15.69 -6.85 -19.72
CA LYS A 69 -16.32 -8.15 -19.99
C LYS A 69 -16.08 -8.61 -21.44
N GLU A 70 -16.15 -7.70 -22.40
CA GLU A 70 -15.88 -7.94 -23.82
C GLU A 70 -14.42 -8.35 -24.03
N HIS A 71 -13.48 -7.60 -23.44
CA HIS A 71 -12.05 -7.91 -23.50
C HIS A 71 -11.74 -9.29 -22.92
N ARG A 72 -12.34 -9.62 -21.77
CA ARG A 72 -12.16 -10.92 -21.11
C ARG A 72 -12.72 -12.08 -21.95
N LYS A 73 -13.83 -11.89 -22.66
CA LYS A 73 -14.34 -12.91 -23.60
C LYS A 73 -13.36 -13.19 -24.72
N GLN A 74 -12.67 -12.16 -25.21
CA GLN A 74 -11.79 -12.26 -26.37
C GLN A 74 -10.37 -12.74 -26.01
N HIS A 75 -9.85 -12.38 -24.83
CA HIS A 75 -8.44 -12.62 -24.46
C HIS A 75 -8.25 -13.55 -23.24
N GLY A 76 -9.32 -13.82 -22.47
CA GLY A 76 -9.19 -14.50 -21.18
C GLY A 76 -8.40 -13.69 -20.14
N GLY A 77 -8.23 -14.22 -18.93
CA GLY A 77 -7.37 -13.61 -17.89
C GLY A 77 -8.08 -12.94 -16.71
N SER A 78 -7.28 -12.24 -15.88
CA SER A 78 -7.70 -11.56 -14.66
C SER A 78 -8.48 -10.29 -14.96
N ILE A 79 -9.43 -9.92 -14.08
CA ILE A 79 -10.18 -8.67 -14.16
C ILE A 79 -9.22 -7.47 -14.10
N SER A 80 -8.18 -7.53 -13.28
CA SER A 80 -7.19 -6.46 -13.15
C SER A 80 -6.42 -6.21 -14.45
N ASP A 81 -6.09 -7.27 -15.19
CA ASP A 81 -5.38 -7.16 -16.46
C ASP A 81 -6.29 -6.57 -17.54
N ALA A 82 -7.56 -6.99 -17.57
CA ALA A 82 -8.56 -6.47 -18.49
C ALA A 82 -8.85 -4.97 -18.24
N VAL A 83 -8.99 -4.55 -16.97
CA VAL A 83 -9.17 -3.14 -16.61
C VAL A 83 -7.97 -2.31 -17.05
N ARG A 84 -6.74 -2.81 -16.86
CA ARG A 84 -5.51 -2.13 -17.29
C ARG A 84 -5.40 -2.02 -18.81
N ALA A 85 -5.75 -3.09 -19.54
CA ALA A 85 -5.70 -3.13 -20.99
C ALA A 85 -6.74 -2.21 -21.64
N VAL A 86 -7.94 -2.11 -21.06
CA VAL A 86 -8.98 -1.19 -21.56
C VAL A 86 -8.64 0.26 -21.22
N GLY A 87 -8.20 0.54 -19.98
CA GLY A 87 -7.83 1.91 -19.59
C GLY A 87 -6.65 2.50 -20.37
N GLN A 88 -5.76 1.68 -20.92
CA GLN A 88 -4.67 2.13 -21.80
C GLN A 88 -5.11 2.47 -23.23
N ARG A 89 -6.33 2.09 -23.66
CA ARG A 89 -6.83 2.37 -25.02
C ARG A 89 -7.54 3.72 -25.13
N GLU A 90 -7.94 4.32 -24.01
CA GLU A 90 -8.74 5.56 -23.96
C GLU A 90 -7.95 6.80 -23.50
N GLY A 91 -6.64 6.65 -23.20
CA GLY A 91 -5.71 7.76 -22.99
C GLY A 91 -4.91 8.07 -24.25
#